data_AF-A0A5E4SGW9-F1
#
_entry.id   AF-A0A5E4SGW9-F1
#
_cell.length_a   1.000
_cell.length_b   1.000
_cell.length_c   1.000
_cell.angle_alpha   90.00
_cell.angle_beta   90.00
_cell.angle_gamma   90.00
#
_symmetry.space_group_name_H-M   'P 1'
#
loop_
_entity.id
_entity.type
_entity.pdbx_description
1 polymer ?
#
loop_
_entity_poly.entity_id
_entity_poly.type
_entity_poly.pdbx_seq_one_letter_code
_entity_poly.pdbx_strand_id
1 'polypeptide(L)'
;MLALTATITAVCLSVLSGMQRGGLPAERALWVAVGVVLVIAAHLLPALCRPHARAVRAAGAVIWFGCVAATCYGHAVFFLTSARHAGELRAAAVPVVTPQGRDLTAIARDRADAVARLARANARRCAEPCPSLTAERTALAAKLDAIGVEQAEAARHRSQQDRAVAARDVAQADPVTGPLAAIGWSTSRADLLAGLAFALVLEAVACFAWLLALRPAVVTDAAETPAHQGSNGVTVVPVTPVTPPSHDKMQAATTSPEPMTVPTEVGRVLEAVAAGELRPTVTEIRKYLGCSQTRATIVRRSVEAAMDLKESIRANPPSGIHC
;
A
#
# COMPACT_ATOMS: atom_id res chain seq x y z
N MET A 1 -6.28 0.90 -17.36
CA MET A 1 -7.39 0.11 -16.78
C MET A 1 -6.97 -0.58 -15.49
N LEU A 2 -6.09 -1.60 -15.49
CA LEU A 2 -5.63 -2.30 -14.27
C LEU A 2 -5.24 -1.38 -13.09
N ALA A 3 -4.47 -0.32 -13.34
CA ALA A 3 -4.11 0.65 -12.31
C ALA A 3 -5.33 1.36 -11.69
N LEU A 4 -6.27 1.85 -12.53
CA LEU A 4 -7.50 2.50 -12.06
C LEU A 4 -8.36 1.55 -11.23
N THR A 5 -8.55 0.31 -11.69
CA THR A 5 -9.32 -0.69 -10.93
C THR A 5 -8.65 -1.01 -9.60
N ALA A 6 -7.32 -1.15 -9.56
CA ALA A 6 -6.57 -1.39 -8.33
C ALA A 6 -6.66 -0.20 -7.35
N THR A 7 -6.53 1.04 -7.82
CA THR A 7 -6.68 2.23 -6.97
C THR A 7 -8.12 2.36 -6.46
N ILE A 8 -9.14 2.09 -7.28
CA ILE A 8 -10.56 2.09 -6.84
C ILE A 8 -10.77 1.04 -5.75
N THR A 9 -10.32 -0.21 -5.94
CA THR A 9 -10.42 -1.24 -4.89
C THR A 9 -9.68 -0.85 -3.62
N ALA A 10 -8.48 -0.28 -3.73
CA ALA A 10 -7.70 0.19 -2.57
C ALA A 10 -8.40 1.33 -1.81
N VAL A 11 -9.03 2.28 -2.54
CA VAL A 11 -9.88 3.33 -1.96
C VAL A 11 -11.09 2.72 -1.25
N CYS A 12 -11.84 1.82 -1.90
CA CYS A 12 -13.00 1.16 -1.27
C CYS A 12 -12.63 0.42 0.03
N LEU A 13 -11.54 -0.37 0.02
CA LEU A 13 -11.03 -1.03 1.22
C LEU A 13 -10.61 -0.04 2.32
N SER A 14 -10.04 1.11 1.93
CA SER A 14 -9.64 2.15 2.87
C SER A 14 -10.84 2.90 3.48
N VAL A 15 -11.89 3.16 2.68
CA VAL A 15 -13.18 3.71 3.16
C VAL A 15 -13.83 2.75 4.15
N LEU A 16 -13.94 1.46 3.81
CA LEU A 16 -14.56 0.46 4.68
C LEU A 16 -13.77 0.27 5.99
N SER A 17 -12.43 0.26 5.92
CA SER A 17 -11.56 0.25 7.11
C SER A 17 -11.73 1.51 7.97
N GLY A 18 -11.86 2.69 7.34
CA GLY A 18 -12.08 3.95 8.03
C GLY A 18 -13.44 4.02 8.75
N MET A 19 -14.50 3.52 8.11
CA MET A 19 -15.84 3.42 8.72
C MET A 19 -15.91 2.49 9.93
N GLN A 20 -15.01 1.51 10.03
CA GLN A 20 -14.89 0.62 11.19
C GLN A 20 -14.15 1.25 12.37
N ARG A 21 -13.50 2.40 12.18
CA ARG A 21 -12.74 3.11 13.23
C ARG A 21 -13.49 4.36 13.70
N GLY A 22 -13.72 4.43 15.01
CA GLY A 22 -14.45 5.54 15.65
C GLY A 22 -15.87 5.17 16.06
N GLY A 23 -16.26 5.62 17.25
CA GLY A 23 -17.62 5.53 17.78
C GLY A 23 -18.53 6.60 17.19
N LEU A 24 -17.98 7.79 16.91
CA LEU A 24 -18.73 8.93 16.38
C LEU A 24 -18.67 9.01 14.84
N PRO A 25 -19.71 9.56 14.18
CA PRO A 25 -19.71 9.69 12.71
C PRO A 25 -18.61 10.62 12.19
N ALA A 26 -18.24 11.64 12.97
CA ALA A 26 -17.14 12.56 12.63
C ALA A 26 -15.77 11.86 12.65
N GLU A 27 -15.54 10.96 13.62
CA GLU A 27 -14.30 10.16 13.70
C GLU A 27 -14.17 9.24 12.49
N ARG A 28 -15.26 8.56 12.10
CA ARG A 28 -15.30 7.69 10.91
C ARG A 28 -15.03 8.48 9.63
N ALA A 29 -15.63 9.66 9.49
CA ALA A 29 -15.38 10.54 8.34
C ALA A 29 -13.91 10.96 8.26
N LEU A 30 -13.28 11.28 9.40
CA LEU A 30 -11.85 11.61 9.47
C LEU A 30 -10.99 10.42 9.07
N TRP A 31 -11.25 9.21 9.60
CA TRP A 31 -10.50 8.00 9.23
C TRP A 31 -10.64 7.63 7.75
N VAL A 32 -11.82 7.84 7.16
CA VAL A 32 -12.03 7.69 5.71
C VAL A 32 -11.18 8.69 4.92
N ALA A 33 -11.20 9.97 5.30
CA ALA A 33 -10.41 11.01 4.62
C ALA A 33 -8.89 10.74 4.68
N VAL A 34 -8.39 10.38 5.87
CA VAL A 34 -7.00 9.92 6.10
C VAL A 34 -6.63 8.80 5.13
N GLY A 35 -7.47 7.77 5.05
CA GLY A 35 -7.26 6.61 4.18
C GLY A 35 -7.21 6.97 2.69
N VAL A 36 -8.17 7.77 2.22
CA VAL A 36 -8.23 8.24 0.82
C VAL A 36 -6.98 9.05 0.46
N VAL A 37 -6.54 9.98 1.31
CA VAL A 37 -5.33 10.78 1.08
C VAL A 37 -4.08 9.90 0.98
N LEU A 38 -3.93 8.90 1.87
CA LEU A 38 -2.80 7.96 1.83
C LEU A 38 -2.78 7.14 0.55
N VAL A 39 -3.94 6.64 0.09
CA VAL A 39 -4.04 5.87 -1.17
C VAL A 39 -3.70 6.76 -2.37
N ILE A 40 -4.23 7.98 -2.45
CA ILE A 40 -3.93 8.92 -3.54
C ILE A 40 -2.42 9.26 -3.53
N ALA A 41 -1.84 9.58 -2.37
CA ALA A 41 -0.43 9.88 -2.24
C ALA A 41 0.45 8.70 -2.70
N ALA A 42 0.14 7.47 -2.27
CA ALA A 42 0.90 6.28 -2.67
C ALA A 42 0.93 6.05 -4.19
N HIS A 43 -0.11 6.45 -4.92
CA HIS A 43 -0.18 6.30 -6.38
C HIS A 43 0.38 7.50 -7.16
N LEU A 44 0.25 8.72 -6.64
CA LEU A 44 0.71 9.95 -7.32
C LEU A 44 2.17 10.30 -7.03
N LEU A 45 2.69 10.04 -5.82
CA LEU A 45 4.07 10.36 -5.43
C LEU A 45 5.14 9.82 -6.41
N PRO A 46 5.07 8.56 -6.90
CA PRO A 46 6.07 8.03 -7.84
C PRO A 46 6.13 8.79 -9.17
N ALA A 47 4.98 9.28 -9.65
CA ALA A 47 4.90 10.07 -10.88
C ALA A 47 5.42 11.49 -10.65
N LEU A 48 4.97 12.16 -9.57
CA LEU A 48 5.36 13.53 -9.22
C LEU A 48 6.86 13.66 -8.91
N CYS A 49 7.48 12.63 -8.32
CA CYS A 49 8.92 12.67 -8.01
C CYS A 49 9.83 12.44 -9.23
N ARG A 50 9.32 11.86 -10.33
CA ARG A 50 10.14 11.39 -11.46
C ARG A 50 11.05 12.45 -12.12
N PRO A 51 10.62 13.70 -12.39
CA PRO A 51 11.47 14.71 -13.02
C PRO A 51 12.45 15.41 -12.04
N HIS A 52 12.38 15.11 -10.75
CA HIS A 52 13.10 15.87 -9.71
C HIS A 52 14.50 15.33 -9.38
N ALA A 53 15.32 16.18 -8.74
CA ALA A 53 16.66 15.83 -8.28
C ALA A 53 16.68 14.64 -7.30
N ARG A 54 17.82 13.93 -7.23
CA ARG A 54 17.98 12.68 -6.44
C ARG A 54 17.54 12.81 -4.98
N ALA A 55 17.80 13.94 -4.32
CA ALA A 55 17.39 14.18 -2.93
C ALA A 55 15.85 14.24 -2.76
N VAL A 56 15.15 14.94 -3.65
CA VAL A 56 13.66 15.01 -3.66
C VAL A 56 13.07 13.63 -3.95
N ARG A 57 13.67 12.88 -4.86
CA ARG A 57 13.28 11.49 -5.15
C ARG A 57 13.48 10.56 -3.96
N ALA A 58 14.55 10.73 -3.18
CA ALA A 58 14.78 9.95 -1.97
C ALA A 58 13.74 10.27 -0.88
N ALA A 59 13.48 11.56 -0.63
CA ALA A 59 12.44 11.98 0.32
C ALA A 59 11.04 11.48 -0.10
N GLY A 60 10.67 11.64 -1.37
CA GLY A 60 9.41 11.14 -1.91
C GLY A 60 9.29 9.61 -1.85
N ALA A 61 10.39 8.87 -2.01
CA ALA A 61 10.41 7.42 -1.83
C ALA A 61 10.17 6.99 -0.37
N VAL A 62 10.77 7.69 0.61
CA VAL A 62 10.52 7.42 2.05
C VAL A 62 9.06 7.67 2.40
N ILE A 63 8.49 8.79 1.95
CA ILE A 63 7.08 9.12 2.17
C ILE A 63 6.17 8.07 1.49
N TRP A 64 6.49 7.69 0.25
CA TRP A 64 5.78 6.64 -0.48
C TRP A 64 5.77 5.30 0.26
N PHE A 65 6.92 4.85 0.80
CA PHE A 65 6.98 3.65 1.65
C PHE A 65 6.09 3.78 2.89
N GLY A 66 6.08 4.95 3.53
CA GLY A 66 5.18 5.27 4.64
C GLY A 66 3.69 5.15 4.25
N CYS A 67 3.28 5.73 3.12
CA CYS A 67 1.91 5.64 2.61
C CYS A 67 1.52 4.19 2.29
N VAL A 68 2.40 3.41 1.63
CA VAL A 68 2.15 2.01 1.32
C VAL A 68 1.98 1.18 2.59
N ALA A 69 2.90 1.29 3.55
CA ALA A 69 2.81 0.58 4.83
C ALA A 69 1.53 0.94 5.60
N ALA A 70 1.17 2.22 5.61
CA ALA A 70 -0.06 2.74 6.22
C ALA A 70 -1.33 2.15 5.56
N THR A 71 -1.43 2.18 4.23
CA THR A 71 -2.55 1.58 3.48
C THR A 71 -2.62 0.06 3.72
N CYS A 72 -1.49 -0.64 3.67
CA CYS A 72 -1.43 -2.09 3.93
C CYS A 72 -1.90 -2.45 5.35
N TYR A 73 -1.53 -1.68 6.38
CA TYR A 73 -2.05 -1.87 7.74
C TYR A 73 -3.58 -1.65 7.79
N GLY A 74 -4.07 -0.59 7.14
CA GLY A 74 -5.52 -0.31 7.04
C GLY A 74 -6.30 -1.48 6.44
N HIS A 75 -5.81 -2.03 5.32
CA HIS A 75 -6.39 -3.19 4.66
C HIS A 75 -6.28 -4.47 5.52
N ALA A 76 -5.12 -4.73 6.13
CA ALA A 76 -4.93 -5.89 7.00
C ALA A 76 -5.90 -5.89 8.20
N VAL A 77 -6.11 -4.73 8.84
CA VAL A 77 -7.09 -4.59 9.93
C VAL A 77 -8.51 -4.84 9.44
N PHE A 78 -8.88 -4.36 8.24
CA PHE A 78 -10.19 -4.66 7.65
C PHE A 78 -10.38 -6.15 7.37
N PHE A 79 -9.38 -6.83 6.80
CA PHE A 79 -9.45 -8.28 6.55
C PHE A 79 -9.52 -9.09 7.85
N LEU A 80 -8.72 -8.75 8.87
CA LEU A 80 -8.78 -9.40 10.18
C LEU A 80 -10.13 -9.18 10.88
N THR A 81 -10.70 -7.98 10.79
CA THR A 81 -11.99 -7.64 11.41
C THR A 81 -13.16 -8.32 10.71
N SER A 82 -13.15 -8.36 9.36
CA SER A 82 -14.17 -9.08 8.59
C SER A 82 -14.06 -10.61 8.74
N ALA A 83 -12.85 -11.17 8.82
CA ALA A 83 -12.64 -12.59 9.12
C ALA A 83 -13.14 -12.97 10.53
N ARG A 84 -12.87 -12.14 11.54
CA ARG A 84 -13.43 -12.30 12.90
C ARG A 84 -14.95 -12.28 12.88
N HIS A 85 -15.57 -11.31 12.22
CA HIS A 85 -17.02 -11.22 12.14
C HIS A 85 -17.64 -12.43 11.41
N ALA A 86 -17.00 -12.94 10.36
CA ALA A 86 -17.40 -14.19 9.72
C ALA A 86 -17.19 -15.43 10.61
N GLY A 87 -16.19 -15.41 11.52
CA GLY A 87 -16.04 -16.41 12.59
C GLY A 87 -17.17 -16.35 13.63
N GLU A 88 -17.51 -15.15 14.10
CA GLU A 88 -18.62 -14.91 15.04
C GLU A 88 -19.96 -15.39 14.47
N LEU A 89 -20.25 -15.07 13.20
CA LEU A 89 -21.47 -15.54 12.51
C LEU A 89 -21.52 -17.08 12.40
N ARG A 90 -20.39 -17.74 12.13
CA ARG A 90 -20.30 -19.21 12.11
C ARG A 90 -20.46 -19.81 13.50
N ALA A 91 -19.87 -19.21 14.54
CA ALA A 91 -20.01 -19.66 15.92
C ALA A 91 -21.43 -19.44 16.47
N ALA A 92 -22.12 -18.37 16.05
CA ALA A 92 -23.51 -18.10 16.39
C ALA A 92 -24.49 -19.12 15.75
N ALA A 93 -24.14 -19.72 14.61
CA ALA A 93 -24.92 -20.78 13.97
C ALA A 93 -24.81 -22.15 14.68
N VAL A 94 -23.83 -22.34 15.57
CA VAL A 94 -23.72 -23.57 16.38
C VAL A 94 -24.83 -23.57 17.46
N PRO A 95 -25.57 -24.66 17.68
CA PRO A 95 -26.63 -24.73 18.71
C PRO A 95 -26.10 -24.53 20.15
N VAL A 96 -26.85 -23.80 20.99
CA VAL A 96 -26.56 -23.70 22.43
C VAL A 96 -27.11 -24.94 23.13
N VAL A 97 -26.24 -25.85 23.56
CA VAL A 97 -26.62 -26.96 24.43
C VAL A 97 -26.69 -26.43 25.86
N THR A 98 -27.89 -26.20 26.37
CA THR A 98 -28.10 -25.86 27.77
C THR A 98 -27.98 -27.13 28.63
N PRO A 99 -27.30 -27.07 29.79
CA PRO A 99 -27.23 -28.21 30.70
C PRO A 99 -28.63 -28.49 31.27
N GLN A 100 -29.09 -29.73 31.11
CA GLN A 100 -30.31 -30.25 31.73
C GLN A 100 -29.94 -31.19 32.88
N GLY A 101 -30.66 -31.10 34.00
CA GLY A 101 -30.43 -31.92 35.19
C GLY A 101 -29.70 -31.21 36.34
N ARG A 102 -29.43 -31.97 37.41
CA ARG A 102 -28.68 -31.51 38.59
C ARG A 102 -27.19 -31.50 38.31
N ASP A 103 -26.46 -30.63 39.02
CA ASP A 103 -25.00 -30.61 38.95
C ASP A 103 -24.38 -31.94 39.44
N LEU A 104 -23.30 -32.35 38.77
CA LEU A 104 -22.57 -33.58 39.04
C LEU A 104 -21.99 -33.62 40.46
N THR A 105 -21.64 -32.49 41.08
CA THR A 105 -21.18 -32.49 42.49
C THR A 105 -22.32 -32.80 43.46
N ALA A 106 -23.55 -32.42 43.11
CA ALA A 106 -24.73 -32.76 43.90
C ALA A 106 -25.09 -34.25 43.76
N ILE A 107 -25.03 -34.79 42.55
CA ILE A 107 -25.24 -36.24 42.29
C ILE A 107 -24.16 -37.07 43.01
N ALA A 108 -22.88 -36.64 42.97
CA ALA A 108 -21.79 -37.31 43.67
C ALA A 108 -21.96 -37.31 45.20
N ARG A 109 -22.45 -36.20 45.77
CA ARG A 109 -22.76 -36.09 47.21
C ARG A 109 -23.88 -37.05 47.62
N ASP A 110 -24.97 -37.11 46.85
CA ASP A 110 -26.09 -38.00 47.12
C ASP A 110 -25.69 -39.47 46.98
N ARG A 111 -24.84 -39.81 46.00
CA ARG A 111 -24.24 -41.15 45.84
C ARG A 111 -23.44 -41.55 47.07
N ALA A 112 -22.55 -40.68 47.56
CA ALA A 112 -21.71 -40.96 48.73
C ALA A 112 -22.56 -41.22 49.99
N ASP A 113 -23.60 -40.42 50.23
CA ASP A 113 -24.50 -40.57 51.38
C ASP A 113 -25.38 -41.85 51.27
N ALA A 114 -25.83 -42.20 50.06
CA ALA A 114 -26.51 -43.48 49.80
C ALA A 114 -25.60 -44.70 50.05
N VAL A 115 -24.34 -44.67 49.59
CA VAL A 115 -23.34 -45.71 49.88
C VAL A 115 -23.08 -45.81 51.39
N ALA A 116 -22.92 -44.68 52.08
CA ALA A 116 -22.68 -44.65 53.53
C ALA A 116 -23.89 -45.16 54.34
N ARG A 117 -25.12 -44.99 53.85
CA ARG A 117 -26.32 -45.63 54.45
C ARG A 117 -26.33 -47.14 54.18
N LEU A 118 -26.07 -47.59 52.96
CA LEU A 118 -26.04 -49.02 52.63
C LEU A 118 -24.96 -49.77 53.41
N ALA A 119 -23.77 -49.19 53.56
CA ALA A 119 -22.69 -49.76 54.37
C ALA A 119 -23.12 -49.94 55.85
N ARG A 120 -23.80 -48.94 56.44
CA ARG A 120 -24.36 -49.02 57.80
C ARG A 120 -25.46 -50.08 57.91
N ALA A 121 -26.33 -50.20 56.91
CA ALA A 121 -27.37 -51.25 56.86
C ALA A 121 -26.77 -52.66 56.71
N ASN A 122 -25.66 -52.81 55.98
CA ASN A 122 -24.94 -54.08 55.82
C ASN A 122 -24.17 -54.50 57.08
N ALA A 123 -23.63 -53.54 57.85
CA ALA A 123 -22.93 -53.83 59.11
C ALA A 123 -23.85 -54.37 60.23
N ARG A 124 -25.15 -54.06 60.17
CA ARG A 124 -26.16 -54.60 61.11
C ARG A 124 -26.37 -56.11 60.88
N ARG A 125 -26.21 -56.90 61.93
CA ARG A 125 -26.54 -58.34 61.96
C ARG A 125 -27.84 -58.56 62.75
N CYS A 126 -28.72 -59.42 62.24
CA CYS A 126 -29.85 -59.98 63.00
C CYS A 126 -29.57 -61.43 63.34
N ALA A 127 -30.12 -61.91 64.46
CA ALA A 127 -30.11 -63.34 64.82
C ALA A 127 -31.17 -64.14 64.05
N GLU A 128 -32.26 -63.49 63.63
CA GLU A 128 -33.35 -64.07 62.83
C GLU A 128 -33.51 -63.33 61.48
N PRO A 129 -34.26 -63.89 60.51
CA PRO A 129 -34.58 -63.20 59.26
C PRO A 129 -35.32 -61.88 59.50
N CYS A 130 -34.65 -60.75 59.29
CA CYS A 130 -35.20 -59.40 59.44
C CYS A 130 -35.71 -58.85 58.09
N PRO A 131 -37.00 -59.01 57.71
CA PRO A 131 -37.52 -58.56 56.43
C PRO A 131 -37.40 -57.04 56.23
N SER A 132 -37.50 -56.26 57.31
CA SER A 132 -37.32 -54.79 57.30
C SER A 132 -35.90 -54.36 56.90
N LEU A 133 -34.86 -55.04 57.40
CA LEU A 133 -33.47 -54.77 57.03
C LEU A 133 -33.15 -55.22 55.60
N THR A 134 -33.74 -56.32 55.15
CA THR A 134 -33.66 -56.73 53.74
C THR A 134 -34.30 -55.68 52.83
N ALA A 135 -35.48 -55.16 53.18
CA ALA A 135 -36.15 -54.09 52.44
C ALA A 135 -35.36 -52.76 52.46
N GLU A 136 -34.74 -52.39 53.59
CA GLU A 136 -33.86 -51.20 53.67
C GLU A 136 -32.65 -51.34 52.72
N ARG A 137 -32.03 -52.53 52.67
CA ARG A 137 -30.89 -52.81 51.77
C ARG A 137 -31.28 -52.79 50.31
N THR A 138 -32.40 -53.41 49.92
CA THR A 138 -32.85 -53.41 48.52
C THR A 138 -33.29 -52.02 48.07
N ALA A 139 -33.96 -51.24 48.92
CA ALA A 139 -34.33 -49.85 48.62
C ALA A 139 -33.09 -48.95 48.46
N LEU A 140 -32.06 -49.12 49.29
CA LEU A 140 -30.80 -48.38 49.17
C LEU A 140 -29.99 -48.79 47.94
N ALA A 141 -29.99 -50.08 47.56
CA ALA A 141 -29.40 -50.55 46.31
C ALA A 141 -30.11 -49.95 45.09
N ALA A 142 -31.43 -50.03 45.02
CA ALA A 142 -32.23 -49.42 43.95
C ALA A 142 -32.03 -47.90 43.85
N LYS A 143 -31.83 -47.21 44.98
CA LYS A 143 -31.47 -45.78 44.99
C LYS A 143 -30.08 -45.52 44.40
N LEU A 144 -29.09 -46.40 44.63
CA LEU A 144 -27.77 -46.28 44.02
C LEU A 144 -27.80 -46.53 42.51
N ASP A 145 -28.62 -47.47 42.05
CA ASP A 145 -28.83 -47.73 40.63
C ASP A 145 -29.49 -46.53 39.93
N ALA A 146 -30.53 -45.94 40.54
CA ALA A 146 -31.17 -44.72 40.05
C ALA A 146 -30.19 -43.54 39.94
N ILE A 147 -29.38 -43.30 40.98
CA ILE A 147 -28.32 -42.27 40.96
C ILE A 147 -27.25 -42.59 39.89
N GLY A 148 -27.00 -43.88 39.60
CA GLY A 148 -26.14 -44.31 38.51
C GLY A 148 -26.67 -43.93 37.12
N VAL A 149 -27.99 -44.03 36.91
CA VAL A 149 -28.66 -43.57 35.67
C VAL A 149 -28.55 -42.05 35.54
N GLU A 150 -28.93 -41.29 36.59
CA GLU A 150 -28.81 -39.81 36.59
C GLU A 150 -27.37 -39.35 36.28
N GLN A 151 -26.37 -40.01 36.87
CA GLN A 151 -24.96 -39.72 36.63
C GLN A 151 -24.55 -39.99 35.17
N ALA A 152 -25.05 -41.07 34.57
CA ALA A 152 -24.76 -41.42 33.17
C ALA A 152 -25.43 -40.45 32.17
N GLU A 153 -26.64 -39.99 32.46
CA GLU A 153 -27.35 -38.98 31.66
C GLU A 153 -26.65 -37.62 31.76
N ALA A 154 -26.35 -37.15 32.97
CA ALA A 154 -25.61 -35.91 33.18
C ALA A 154 -24.22 -35.92 32.50
N ALA A 155 -23.52 -37.05 32.50
CA ALA A 155 -22.26 -37.21 31.77
C ALA A 155 -22.43 -37.13 30.24
N ARG A 156 -23.51 -37.69 29.68
CA ARG A 156 -23.82 -37.57 28.24
C ARG A 156 -24.14 -36.12 27.87
N HIS A 157 -24.95 -35.41 28.65
CA HIS A 157 -25.25 -34.00 28.43
C HIS A 157 -24.00 -33.13 28.51
N ARG A 158 -23.14 -33.32 29.50
CA ARG A 158 -21.86 -32.61 29.59
C ARG A 158 -20.97 -32.87 28.37
N SER A 159 -20.84 -34.12 27.94
CA SER A 159 -20.08 -34.46 26.73
C SER A 159 -20.65 -33.83 25.45
N GLN A 160 -21.98 -33.65 25.35
CA GLN A 160 -22.61 -32.91 24.25
C GLN A 160 -22.33 -31.40 24.33
N GLN A 161 -22.37 -30.83 25.54
CA GLN A 161 -22.01 -29.43 25.79
C GLN A 161 -20.54 -29.16 25.44
N ASP A 162 -19.60 -29.99 25.92
CA ASP A 162 -18.18 -29.88 25.64
C ASP A 162 -17.90 -29.94 24.12
N ARG A 163 -18.62 -30.83 23.40
CA ARG A 163 -18.57 -30.90 21.92
C ARG A 163 -19.15 -29.65 21.25
N ALA A 164 -20.22 -29.07 21.78
CA ALA A 164 -20.82 -27.85 21.24
C ALA A 164 -19.99 -26.58 21.54
N VAL A 165 -19.23 -26.57 22.63
CA VAL A 165 -18.23 -25.53 22.94
C VAL A 165 -17.04 -25.69 22.00
N ALA A 166 -16.43 -26.88 21.91
CA ALA A 166 -15.32 -27.12 20.99
C ALA A 166 -15.68 -26.83 19.51
N ALA A 167 -16.90 -27.15 19.08
CA ALA A 167 -17.39 -26.81 17.75
C ALA A 167 -17.54 -25.28 17.53
N ARG A 168 -17.90 -24.51 18.57
CA ARG A 168 -17.89 -23.03 18.51
C ARG A 168 -16.48 -22.48 18.44
N ASP A 169 -15.58 -22.97 19.29
CA ASP A 169 -14.20 -22.49 19.35
C ASP A 169 -13.51 -22.72 17.98
N VAL A 170 -13.75 -23.88 17.36
CA VAL A 170 -13.29 -24.18 15.98
C VAL A 170 -13.98 -23.32 14.93
N ALA A 171 -15.28 -23.01 15.07
CA ALA A 171 -16.00 -22.13 14.13
C ALA A 171 -15.57 -20.66 14.23
N GLN A 172 -15.15 -20.22 15.42
CA GLN A 172 -14.65 -18.88 15.71
C GLN A 172 -13.18 -18.72 15.32
N ALA A 173 -12.38 -19.78 15.41
CA ALA A 173 -10.98 -19.80 15.02
C ALA A 173 -10.83 -19.65 13.48
N ASP A 174 -10.26 -18.53 13.05
CA ASP A 174 -9.79 -18.36 11.68
C ASP A 174 -8.38 -18.96 11.52
N PRO A 175 -8.15 -19.96 10.64
CA PRO A 175 -6.85 -20.65 10.49
C PRO A 175 -5.66 -19.71 10.24
N VAL A 176 -5.87 -18.49 9.75
CA VAL A 176 -4.80 -17.52 9.50
C VAL A 176 -4.40 -16.70 10.74
N THR A 177 -5.18 -16.74 11.83
CA THR A 177 -4.98 -15.86 13.01
C THR A 177 -4.20 -16.51 14.16
N GLY A 178 -4.15 -17.84 14.22
CA GLY A 178 -3.40 -18.59 15.25
C GLY A 178 -1.94 -18.14 15.47
N PRO A 179 -1.15 -17.80 14.42
CA PRO A 179 0.25 -17.37 14.60
C PRO A 179 0.43 -15.96 15.19
N LEU A 180 -0.57 -15.08 15.08
CA LEU A 180 -0.39 -13.65 15.37
C LEU A 180 -0.55 -13.29 16.85
N ALA A 181 -1.21 -14.14 17.65
CA ALA A 181 -1.36 -13.94 19.09
C ALA A 181 -0.04 -14.10 19.88
N ALA A 182 0.98 -14.74 19.29
CA ALA A 182 2.25 -15.05 19.95
C ALA A 182 3.19 -13.85 20.16
N ILE A 183 2.89 -12.68 19.57
CA ILE A 183 3.82 -11.52 19.52
C ILE A 183 3.76 -10.65 20.79
N GLY A 184 2.77 -10.86 21.68
CA GLY A 184 2.74 -10.25 23.03
C GLY A 184 2.58 -8.72 23.08
N TRP A 185 2.38 -8.04 21.95
CA TRP A 185 2.02 -6.63 21.91
C TRP A 185 0.59 -6.41 22.40
N SER A 186 0.42 -5.49 23.36
CA SER A 186 -0.92 -5.06 23.78
C SER A 186 -1.58 -4.24 22.67
N THR A 187 -2.82 -4.61 22.32
CA THR A 187 -3.60 -4.01 21.22
C THR A 187 -3.58 -2.48 21.27
N SER A 188 -3.80 -1.90 22.45
CA SER A 188 -3.81 -0.45 22.67
C SER A 188 -2.48 0.24 22.32
N ARG A 189 -1.33 -0.42 22.49
CA ARG A 189 -0.03 0.15 22.09
C ARG A 189 0.16 0.07 20.58
N ALA A 190 -0.29 -1.02 19.95
CA ALA A 190 -0.27 -1.15 18.50
C ALA A 190 -1.16 -0.09 17.83
N ASP A 191 -2.36 0.15 18.36
CA ASP A 191 -3.30 1.17 17.86
C ASP A 191 -2.75 2.59 18.03
N LEU A 192 -2.13 2.90 19.18
CA LEU A 192 -1.49 4.20 19.43
C LEU A 192 -0.27 4.43 18.51
N LEU A 193 0.60 3.43 18.33
CA LEU A 193 1.75 3.52 17.45
C LEU A 193 1.33 3.63 15.97
N ALA A 194 0.29 2.89 15.56
CA ALA A 194 -0.29 3.03 14.23
C ALA A 194 -0.89 4.43 14.03
N GLY A 195 -1.67 4.93 14.99
CA GLY A 195 -2.21 6.29 14.99
C GLY A 195 -1.14 7.38 14.83
N LEU A 196 -0.06 7.27 15.60
CA LEU A 196 1.08 8.19 15.52
C LEU A 196 1.81 8.10 14.17
N ALA A 197 2.00 6.89 13.64
CA ALA A 197 2.59 6.67 12.32
C ALA A 197 1.71 7.23 11.19
N PHE A 198 0.38 7.08 11.26
CA PHE A 198 -0.55 7.70 10.30
C PHE A 198 -0.44 9.22 10.30
N ALA A 199 -0.45 9.84 11.48
CA ALA A 199 -0.30 11.29 11.61
C ALA A 199 1.04 11.77 11.02
N LEU A 200 2.15 11.11 11.38
CA LEU A 200 3.48 11.45 10.86
C LEU A 200 3.57 11.32 9.33
N VAL A 201 3.00 10.26 8.75
CA VAL A 201 3.00 10.06 7.28
C VAL A 201 2.13 11.11 6.59
N LEU A 202 0.96 11.47 7.15
CA LEU A 202 0.11 12.51 6.58
C LEU A 202 0.77 13.90 6.61
N GLU A 203 1.37 14.29 7.73
CA GLU A 203 2.11 15.55 7.82
C GLU A 203 3.28 15.55 6.83
N ALA A 204 4.03 14.45 6.71
CA ALA A 204 5.09 14.33 5.72
C ALA A 204 4.58 14.46 4.26
N VAL A 205 3.44 13.84 3.93
CA VAL A 205 2.77 14.01 2.63
C VAL A 205 2.35 15.47 2.39
N ALA A 206 1.75 16.11 3.39
CA ALA A 206 1.26 17.49 3.29
C ALA A 206 2.43 18.49 3.12
N CYS A 207 3.47 18.39 3.96
CA CYS A 207 4.70 19.17 3.82
C CYS A 207 5.35 18.95 2.45
N PHE A 208 5.43 17.70 1.97
CA PHE A 208 6.03 17.39 0.67
C PHE A 208 5.21 17.92 -0.51
N ALA A 209 3.88 17.85 -0.45
CA ALA A 209 2.99 18.44 -1.45
C ALA A 209 3.16 19.97 -1.53
N TRP A 210 3.22 20.66 -0.38
CA TRP A 210 3.53 22.10 -0.34
C TRP A 210 4.94 22.42 -0.84
N LEU A 211 5.94 21.61 -0.52
CA LEU A 211 7.31 21.75 -1.05
C LEU A 211 7.40 21.54 -2.57
N LEU A 212 6.46 20.83 -3.18
CA LEU A 212 6.32 20.74 -4.63
C LEU A 212 5.54 21.94 -5.20
N ALA A 213 4.44 22.35 -4.57
CA ALA A 213 3.59 23.45 -5.02
C ALA A 213 4.30 24.83 -4.95
N LEU A 214 5.16 25.05 -3.95
CA LEU A 214 5.90 26.30 -3.75
C LEU A 214 7.22 26.36 -4.53
N ARG A 215 7.58 25.33 -5.31
CA ARG A 215 8.79 25.39 -6.15
C ARG A 215 8.53 26.27 -7.37
N PRO A 216 9.45 27.21 -7.69
CA PRO A 216 9.32 27.98 -8.92
C PRO A 216 9.37 27.03 -10.10
N ALA A 217 8.32 27.06 -10.92
CA ALA A 217 8.31 26.36 -12.20
C ALA A 217 9.44 26.94 -13.06
N VAL A 218 10.48 26.13 -13.30
CA VAL A 218 11.42 26.43 -14.37
C VAL A 218 10.63 26.22 -15.65
N VAL A 219 10.11 27.32 -16.20
CA VAL A 219 9.51 27.36 -17.52
C VAL A 219 10.63 27.05 -18.51
N THR A 220 10.76 25.77 -18.84
CA THR A 220 11.35 25.39 -20.12
C THR A 220 10.38 25.90 -21.17
N ASP A 221 10.71 27.03 -21.80
CA ASP A 221 10.06 27.47 -23.03
C ASP A 221 10.11 26.31 -24.03
N ALA A 222 8.98 25.62 -24.17
CA ALA A 222 8.76 24.70 -25.25
C ALA A 222 8.66 25.57 -26.50
N ALA A 223 9.73 25.62 -27.28
CA ALA A 223 9.75 26.35 -28.54
C ALA A 223 8.63 25.81 -29.44
N GLU A 224 7.52 26.54 -29.51
CA GLU A 224 6.41 26.22 -30.41
C GLU A 224 6.96 26.20 -31.82
N THR A 225 6.97 25.01 -32.42
CA THR A 225 7.32 24.85 -33.83
C THR A 225 6.05 25.15 -34.62
N PRO A 226 5.99 26.21 -35.45
CA PRO A 226 4.78 26.52 -36.18
C PRO A 226 4.52 25.42 -37.22
N ALA A 227 3.51 24.59 -36.98
CA ALA A 227 3.09 23.58 -37.94
C ALA A 227 2.48 24.27 -39.17
N HIS A 228 3.21 24.31 -40.28
CA HIS A 228 2.65 24.66 -41.57
C HIS A 228 1.59 23.63 -41.98
N GLN A 229 0.31 23.98 -41.81
CA GLN A 229 -0.80 23.33 -42.50
C GLN A 229 -1.27 24.24 -43.64
N GLY A 230 -0.99 23.84 -44.88
CA GLY A 230 -1.60 24.45 -46.05
C GLY A 230 -2.83 23.68 -46.49
N SER A 231 -3.99 24.33 -46.52
CA SER A 231 -5.10 23.98 -47.41
C SER A 231 -6.14 25.10 -47.51
N ASN A 232 -6.06 25.87 -48.59
CA ASN A 232 -7.14 26.50 -49.36
C ASN A 232 -8.50 26.72 -48.67
N GLY A 233 -8.83 27.98 -48.38
CA GLY A 233 -10.18 28.46 -48.03
C GLY A 233 -10.40 29.87 -48.56
N VAL A 234 -11.52 30.11 -49.25
CA VAL A 234 -11.73 31.26 -50.17
C VAL A 234 -12.44 32.45 -49.50
N THR A 235 -11.95 33.67 -49.79
CA THR A 235 -12.60 35.00 -49.83
C THR A 235 -13.60 35.44 -48.75
N VAL A 236 -13.30 36.55 -48.04
CA VAL A 236 -14.10 37.81 -48.03
C VAL A 236 -13.17 39.03 -47.76
N VAL A 237 -13.38 40.13 -48.50
CA VAL A 237 -12.82 41.50 -48.34
C VAL A 237 -14.03 42.45 -48.48
N PRO A 238 -14.27 43.49 -47.62
CA PRO A 238 -13.61 44.82 -47.65
C PRO A 238 -13.44 45.44 -46.23
N VAL A 239 -13.09 46.72 -45.93
CA VAL A 239 -13.00 48.02 -46.67
C VAL A 239 -11.77 48.83 -46.18
N THR A 240 -11.17 49.67 -47.03
CA THR A 240 -10.26 50.81 -46.71
C THR A 240 -10.95 52.14 -47.12
N PRO A 241 -10.68 53.34 -46.54
CA PRO A 241 -9.38 54.04 -46.55
C PRO A 241 -9.10 54.91 -45.27
N VAL A 242 -8.01 55.66 -45.08
CA VAL A 242 -7.56 56.92 -45.74
C VAL A 242 -6.02 57.09 -45.61
N THR A 243 -5.43 57.85 -46.55
CA THR A 243 -4.00 57.82 -46.91
C THR A 243 -3.27 59.17 -46.59
N PRO A 244 -2.07 59.56 -47.12
CA PRO A 244 -0.91 59.96 -46.30
C PRO A 244 -0.48 61.45 -46.55
N PRO A 245 0.78 61.92 -46.32
CA PRO A 245 1.97 61.52 -47.13
C PRO A 245 3.37 61.45 -46.43
N SER A 246 4.28 60.67 -47.03
CA SER A 246 5.71 60.94 -47.39
C SER A 246 6.68 61.62 -46.38
N HIS A 247 7.99 61.35 -46.32
CA HIS A 247 9.01 60.46 -46.96
C HIS A 247 10.19 60.43 -45.91
N ASP A 248 11.13 59.47 -45.79
CA ASP A 248 11.98 58.90 -46.83
C ASP A 248 12.62 57.53 -46.44
N LYS A 249 12.65 56.63 -47.43
CA LYS A 249 13.46 55.41 -47.67
C LYS A 249 14.24 54.71 -46.53
N MET A 250 13.71 53.55 -46.14
CA MET A 250 14.48 52.30 -46.01
C MET A 250 14.83 51.78 -47.42
N GLN A 251 16.05 51.27 -47.62
CA GLN A 251 16.32 50.34 -48.73
C GLN A 251 17.13 49.15 -48.21
N ALA A 252 16.54 47.96 -48.29
CA ALA A 252 17.18 46.72 -47.85
C ALA A 252 18.21 46.26 -48.88
N ALA A 253 19.42 45.93 -48.40
CA ALA A 253 20.41 45.18 -49.16
C ALA A 253 20.59 43.81 -48.50
N THR A 254 19.93 42.80 -49.08
CA THR A 254 20.18 41.39 -48.78
C THR A 254 21.61 41.04 -49.17
N THR A 255 22.47 40.75 -48.20
CA THR A 255 23.72 40.02 -48.42
C THR A 255 23.79 38.80 -47.50
N SER A 256 23.64 37.65 -48.14
CA SER A 256 23.82 36.32 -47.55
C SER A 256 25.26 36.12 -47.07
N PRO A 257 25.49 35.63 -45.83
CA PRO A 257 26.64 34.80 -45.54
C PRO A 257 26.32 33.36 -45.94
N GLU A 258 26.72 33.05 -47.16
CA GLU A 258 27.03 31.74 -47.76
C GLU A 258 26.88 30.47 -46.86
N PRO A 259 26.10 29.45 -47.27
CA PRO A 259 25.88 28.24 -46.50
C PRO A 259 27.05 27.23 -46.60
N MET A 260 28.20 27.58 -46.04
CA MET A 260 29.40 26.74 -45.87
C MET A 260 30.15 27.19 -44.60
N THR A 261 30.66 26.34 -43.69
CA THR A 261 30.68 24.88 -43.58
C THR A 261 30.78 24.49 -42.08
N VAL A 262 29.71 23.94 -41.48
CA VAL A 262 29.77 23.40 -40.10
C VAL A 262 30.89 22.33 -39.93
N PRO A 263 31.15 21.44 -40.91
CA PRO A 263 32.27 20.48 -40.81
C PRO A 263 33.65 21.14 -40.61
N THR A 264 33.89 22.29 -41.24
CA THR A 264 35.18 23.02 -41.18
C THR A 264 35.37 23.77 -39.86
N GLU A 265 34.29 24.18 -39.19
CA GLU A 265 34.34 24.71 -37.83
C GLU A 265 34.69 23.61 -36.81
N VAL A 266 34.12 22.42 -36.99
CA VAL A 266 34.42 21.25 -36.14
C VAL A 266 35.88 20.80 -36.28
N GLY A 267 36.42 20.77 -37.51
CA GLY A 267 37.83 20.47 -37.76
C GLY A 267 38.79 21.41 -37.04
N ARG A 268 38.59 22.73 -37.16
CA ARG A 268 39.43 23.74 -36.48
C ARG A 268 39.35 23.66 -34.96
N VAL A 269 38.18 23.36 -34.39
CA VAL A 269 38.04 23.16 -32.94
C VAL A 269 38.72 21.88 -32.47
N LEU A 270 38.63 20.77 -33.23
CA LEU A 270 39.34 19.53 -32.92
C LEU A 270 40.87 19.71 -32.93
N GLU A 271 41.40 20.47 -33.88
CA GLU A 271 42.83 20.78 -33.99
C GLU A 271 43.30 21.64 -32.80
N ALA A 272 42.60 22.72 -32.47
CA ALA A 272 42.92 23.58 -31.32
C ALA A 272 42.81 22.84 -29.96
N VAL A 273 41.88 21.89 -29.83
CA VAL A 273 41.78 21.01 -28.65
C VAL A 273 42.95 20.02 -28.60
N ALA A 274 43.35 19.45 -29.74
CA ALA A 274 44.48 18.53 -29.83
C ALA A 274 45.84 19.21 -29.59
N ALA A 275 45.98 20.49 -29.97
CA ALA A 275 47.13 21.34 -29.67
C ALA A 275 47.16 21.82 -28.21
N GLY A 276 46.07 21.62 -27.45
CA GLY A 276 45.95 22.06 -26.06
C GLY A 276 45.62 23.54 -25.87
N GLU A 277 45.45 24.31 -26.96
CA GLU A 277 45.13 25.74 -26.94
C GLU A 277 43.69 26.02 -26.48
N LEU A 278 42.78 25.05 -26.66
CA LEU A 278 41.36 25.21 -26.40
C LEU A 278 40.81 24.10 -25.50
N ARG A 279 40.10 24.47 -24.42
CA ARG A 279 39.34 23.50 -23.62
C ARG A 279 37.98 23.22 -24.31
N PRO A 280 37.52 21.96 -24.43
CA PRO A 280 36.26 21.60 -25.11
C PRO A 280 35.02 21.98 -24.27
N THR A 281 34.85 23.27 -24.02
CA THR A 281 33.73 23.84 -23.26
C THR A 281 33.01 24.88 -24.11
N VAL A 282 31.71 25.04 -23.88
CA VAL A 282 30.86 25.94 -24.69
C VAL A 282 31.36 27.38 -24.64
N THR A 283 31.80 27.85 -23.47
CA THR A 283 32.31 29.22 -23.27
C THR A 283 33.57 29.50 -24.09
N GLU A 284 34.54 28.58 -24.08
CA GLU A 284 35.78 28.73 -24.84
C GLU A 284 35.55 28.58 -26.35
N ILE A 285 34.75 27.60 -26.78
CA ILE A 285 34.38 27.43 -28.20
C ILE A 285 33.65 28.68 -28.73
N ARG A 286 32.77 29.28 -27.93
CA ARG A 286 32.08 30.54 -28.27
C ARG A 286 33.07 31.70 -28.45
N LYS A 287 34.06 31.81 -27.55
CA LYS A 287 35.11 32.84 -27.60
C LYS A 287 36.05 32.65 -28.79
N TYR A 288 36.42 31.40 -29.09
CA TYR A 288 37.33 31.03 -30.18
C TYR A 288 36.70 31.22 -31.57
N LEU A 289 35.41 30.89 -31.73
CA LEU A 289 34.69 31.02 -33.01
C LEU A 289 33.90 32.34 -33.17
N GLY A 290 33.84 33.20 -32.14
CA GLY A 290 33.05 34.43 -32.15
C GLY A 290 31.54 34.22 -32.36
N CYS A 291 31.02 33.05 -32.01
CA CYS A 291 29.68 32.60 -32.40
C CYS A 291 28.62 32.75 -31.29
N SER A 292 27.35 32.45 -31.60
CA SER A 292 26.27 32.44 -30.60
C SER A 292 26.36 31.21 -29.68
N GLN A 293 25.79 31.30 -28.47
CA GLN A 293 25.77 30.20 -27.49
C GLN A 293 25.19 28.90 -28.08
N THR A 294 24.12 29.00 -28.87
CA THR A 294 23.47 27.85 -29.54
C THR A 294 24.33 27.23 -30.63
N ARG A 295 25.15 28.03 -31.35
CA ARG A 295 26.10 27.48 -32.34
C ARG A 295 27.28 26.79 -31.64
N ALA A 296 27.77 27.36 -30.53
CA ALA A 296 28.83 26.75 -29.72
C ALA A 296 28.42 25.41 -29.09
N THR A 297 27.16 25.22 -28.66
CA THR A 297 26.67 23.93 -28.15
C THR A 297 26.56 22.87 -29.25
N ILE A 298 26.14 23.26 -30.46
CA ILE A 298 26.08 22.35 -31.62
C ILE A 298 27.50 21.90 -32.00
N VAL A 299 28.44 22.85 -32.17
CA VAL A 299 29.85 22.55 -32.51
C VAL A 299 30.50 21.68 -31.44
N ARG A 300 30.25 21.95 -30.14
CA ARG A 300 30.75 21.09 -29.06
C ARG A 300 30.27 19.64 -29.22
N ARG A 301 28.98 19.41 -29.50
CA ARG A 301 28.42 18.06 -29.60
C ARG A 301 28.99 17.28 -30.80
N SER A 302 29.24 17.95 -31.93
CA SER A 302 29.89 17.31 -33.08
C SER A 302 31.39 17.07 -32.86
N VAL A 303 32.07 17.92 -32.08
CA VAL A 303 33.45 17.68 -31.62
C VAL A 303 33.52 16.45 -30.70
N GLU A 304 32.62 16.33 -29.73
CA GLU A 304 32.50 15.14 -28.86
C GLU A 304 32.27 13.87 -29.69
N ALA A 305 31.28 13.86 -30.58
CA ALA A 305 31.01 12.70 -31.45
C ALA A 305 32.16 12.34 -32.40
N ALA A 306 32.94 13.32 -32.87
CA ALA A 306 34.12 13.09 -33.71
C ALA A 306 35.30 12.50 -32.92
N MET A 307 35.47 12.88 -31.65
CA MET A 307 36.46 12.24 -30.76
C MET A 307 36.08 10.79 -30.46
N ASP A 308 34.81 10.52 -30.16
CA ASP A 308 34.31 9.16 -29.90
C ASP A 308 34.49 8.24 -31.13
N LEU A 309 34.21 8.76 -32.34
CA LEU A 309 34.43 8.03 -33.59
C LEU A 309 35.93 7.74 -33.82
N LYS A 310 36.81 8.70 -33.54
CA LYS A 310 38.27 8.54 -33.66
C LYS A 310 38.82 7.49 -32.68
N GLU A 311 38.30 7.45 -31.45
CA GLU A 311 38.68 6.44 -30.46
C GLU A 311 38.16 5.05 -30.84
N SER A 312 36.93 4.96 -31.38
CA SER A 312 36.37 3.71 -31.93
C SER A 312 37.21 3.14 -33.08
N ILE A 313 37.65 3.99 -34.03
CA ILE A 313 38.53 3.59 -35.14
C ILE A 313 39.92 3.19 -34.65
N ARG A 314 40.46 3.84 -33.59
CA ARG A 314 41.71 3.42 -32.95
C ARG A 314 41.58 2.05 -32.27
N ALA A 315 40.45 1.80 -31.59
CA ALA A 315 40.20 0.56 -30.88
C ALA A 315 39.93 -0.64 -31.82
N ASN A 316 39.44 -0.38 -33.03
CA ASN A 316 39.15 -1.40 -34.04
C ASN A 316 39.61 -0.94 -35.44
N PRO A 317 40.93 -1.04 -35.75
CA PRO A 317 41.46 -0.62 -37.04
C PRO A 317 40.89 -1.50 -38.16
N PRO A 318 40.43 -0.94 -39.29
CA PRO A 318 39.87 -1.72 -40.38
C PRO A 318 40.93 -2.69 -40.93
N SER A 319 40.63 -4.00 -40.91
CA SER A 319 41.52 -5.02 -41.46
C SER A 319 41.77 -4.77 -42.94
N GLY A 320 43.05 -4.74 -43.31
CA GLY A 320 43.51 -4.20 -44.59
C GLY A 320 42.86 -4.83 -45.82
N ILE A 321 42.50 -3.98 -46.78
CA ILE A 321 42.21 -4.41 -48.15
C ILE A 321 43.55 -4.84 -48.77
N HIS A 322 43.77 -6.15 -48.85
CA HIS A 322 44.79 -6.69 -49.74
C HIS A 322 44.30 -6.60 -51.18
N CYS A 323 45.00 -5.80 -51.97
CA CYS A 323 45.23 -6.04 -53.39
C CYS A 323 46.73 -6.33 -53.56
#